data_AF-A0A6A5CBG8-F1
#
_entry.id   AF-A0A6A5CBG8-F1
#
_cell.length_a   1.000
_cell.length_b   1.000
_cell.length_c   1.000
_cell.angle_alpha   90.00
_cell.angle_beta   90.00
_cell.angle_gamma   90.00
#
_symmetry.space_group_name_H-M   'P 1'
#
loop_
_entity.id
_entity.type
_entity.pdbx_description
1 polymer ?
#
loop_
_entity_poly.entity_id
_entity_poly.type
_entity_poly.pdbx_seq_one_letter_code
_entity_poly.pdbx_strand_id
1 'polypeptide(L)'
;MSYHQEESFVDHSEYYIIPSSSSSTLLNHEHLKQLGEEFLKESISSSARLLYITVVGSTLYNLKEESPSSGSDFDLLMIYMLNGEQFLSMPSFSIDEPELTYVDVNAIGSSKTRVLNLSEKGLTSVTKDGHDISCFEIGKFLELCLHGNPFVFQALFVPDYFVHQYQSREWMELKLLNKYFLNKKVVSSHCAFAKRQLQQGEGKIKRAYQKNYYHALRLCYETERLIQGLTPLIRFEKNSPEREKLMEIRNHLPSEEKRSEYHQFIMNKLSSIEKTKPWNKVLNLHEIRMVDSGKYFVYHLNQWLIRLRVNDLLSRVEK
;
A
#
# COMPACT_ATOMS: atom_id res chain seq x y z
N MET A 1 -4.75 34.99 1.84
CA MET A 1 -5.69 34.24 2.72
C MET A 1 -5.16 32.83 2.90
N SER A 2 -4.39 32.58 3.95
CA SER A 2 -3.90 31.24 4.29
C SER A 2 -4.92 30.55 5.21
N TYR A 3 -5.58 29.52 4.72
CA TYR A 3 -6.37 28.62 5.55
C TYR A 3 -5.39 27.68 6.27
N HIS A 4 -5.00 28.04 7.49
CA HIS A 4 -4.53 27.05 8.45
C HIS A 4 -5.77 26.40 9.07
N GLN A 5 -6.21 25.28 8.50
CA GLN A 5 -7.08 24.36 9.23
C GLN A 5 -6.19 23.62 10.23
N GLU A 6 -6.29 23.98 11.51
CA GLU A 6 -5.87 23.12 12.61
C GLU A 6 -6.79 21.89 12.57
N GLU A 7 -6.30 20.81 11.97
CA GLU A 7 -6.94 19.50 12.13
C GLU A 7 -6.72 19.06 13.57
N SER A 8 -7.78 19.15 14.38
CA SER A 8 -7.82 18.52 15.70
C SER A 8 -7.59 17.03 15.52
N PHE A 9 -6.43 16.54 15.97
CA PHE A 9 -6.17 15.12 16.12
C PHE A 9 -7.19 14.56 17.11
N VAL A 10 -8.20 13.86 16.60
CA VAL A 10 -9.14 13.11 17.43
C VAL A 10 -8.35 11.93 18.01
N ASP A 11 -8.18 11.91 19.33
CA ASP A 11 -7.53 10.81 20.03
C ASP A 11 -8.46 9.58 19.98
N HIS A 12 -8.13 8.64 19.10
CA HIS A 12 -8.86 7.39 18.91
C HIS A 12 -8.39 6.27 19.86
N SER A 13 -7.62 6.57 20.91
CA SER A 13 -7.06 5.58 21.83
C SER A 13 -8.12 4.82 22.66
N GLU A 14 -9.33 5.36 22.84
CA GLU A 14 -10.37 4.77 23.69
C GLU A 14 -11.14 3.57 23.07
N TYR A 15 -10.90 3.22 21.80
CA TYR A 15 -11.72 2.20 21.10
C TYR A 15 -11.10 0.80 20.99
N TYR A 16 -9.98 0.51 21.66
CA TYR A 16 -9.28 -0.76 21.50
C TYR A 16 -9.03 -1.49 22.83
N ILE A 17 -10.09 -2.11 23.35
CA ILE A 17 -9.95 -3.17 24.34
C ILE A 17 -9.38 -4.40 23.61
N ILE A 18 -8.10 -4.69 23.82
CA ILE A 18 -7.46 -5.93 23.33
C ILE A 18 -8.00 -7.08 24.19
N PRO A 19 -8.76 -8.04 23.63
CA PRO A 19 -9.27 -9.16 24.40
C PRO A 19 -8.10 -10.06 24.83
N SER A 20 -7.83 -10.12 26.12
CA SER A 20 -6.80 -10.99 26.70
C SER A 20 -7.36 -12.39 26.97
N SER A 21 -7.40 -13.29 25.98
CA SER A 21 -7.36 -14.75 26.21
C SER A 21 -7.65 -15.56 24.94
N SER A 22 -6.61 -16.02 24.26
CA SER A 22 -6.50 -17.38 23.70
C SER A 22 -5.16 -17.49 22.97
N SER A 23 -4.53 -18.65 23.07
CA SER A 23 -3.17 -18.97 22.61
C SER A 23 -3.04 -19.07 21.08
N SER A 24 -3.65 -18.15 20.33
CA SER A 24 -3.21 -17.89 18.97
C SER A 24 -1.91 -17.08 19.07
N THR A 25 -0.87 -17.53 18.38
CA THR A 25 0.44 -16.87 18.35
C THR A 25 0.24 -15.48 17.74
N LEU A 26 0.01 -14.48 18.59
CA LEU A 26 -0.06 -13.09 18.15
C LEU A 26 1.27 -12.77 17.46
N LEU A 27 1.20 -12.46 16.16
CA LEU A 27 2.31 -11.91 15.41
C LEU A 27 2.62 -10.53 16.02
N ASN A 28 3.54 -10.51 16.97
CA ASN A 28 4.05 -9.29 17.58
C ASN A 28 5.16 -8.68 16.70
N HIS A 29 5.58 -7.48 17.05
CA HIS A 29 6.60 -6.70 16.34
C HIS A 29 7.89 -7.50 16.07
N GLU A 30 8.43 -8.18 17.08
CA GLU A 30 9.69 -8.93 16.97
C GLU A 30 9.55 -10.19 16.11
N HIS A 31 8.44 -10.91 16.23
CA HIS A 31 8.15 -12.07 15.38
C HIS A 31 8.05 -11.67 13.91
N LEU A 32 7.34 -10.58 13.59
CA LEU A 32 7.23 -10.09 12.22
C LEU A 32 8.57 -9.62 11.66
N LYS A 33 9.38 -8.94 12.49
CA LYS A 33 10.73 -8.53 12.10
C LYS A 33 11.59 -9.74 11.76
N GLN A 34 11.67 -10.72 12.65
CA GLN A 34 12.45 -11.94 12.44
C GLN A 34 11.98 -12.70 11.18
N LEU A 35 10.66 -12.87 11.03
CA LEU A 35 10.06 -13.49 9.84
C LEU A 35 10.50 -12.78 8.55
N GLY A 36 10.42 -11.45 8.53
CA GLY A 36 10.81 -10.65 7.38
C GLY A 36 12.30 -10.73 7.08
N GLU A 37 13.17 -10.64 8.09
CA GLU A 37 14.63 -10.74 7.94
C GLU A 37 15.07 -12.11 7.43
N GLU A 38 14.50 -13.20 7.98
CA GLU A 38 14.75 -14.58 7.52
C GLU A 38 14.28 -14.77 6.08
N PHE A 39 13.07 -14.30 5.75
CA PHE A 39 12.56 -14.38 4.38
C PHE A 39 13.47 -13.65 3.39
N LEU A 40 13.91 -12.43 3.72
CA LEU A 40 14.77 -11.64 2.84
C LEU A 40 16.12 -12.33 2.61
N LYS A 41 16.70 -12.91 3.66
CA LYS A 41 17.97 -13.64 3.59
C LYS A 41 17.88 -14.87 2.69
N GLU A 42 16.77 -15.62 2.76
CA GLU A 42 16.56 -16.85 2.00
C GLU A 42 16.12 -16.58 0.55
N SER A 43 15.21 -15.63 0.34
CA SER A 43 14.48 -15.49 -0.92
C SER A 43 14.97 -14.35 -1.80
N ILE A 44 15.66 -13.36 -1.23
CA ILE A 44 16.01 -12.12 -1.95
C ILE A 44 17.53 -11.89 -1.98
N SER A 45 18.13 -11.60 -0.82
CA SER A 45 19.55 -11.35 -0.67
C SER A 45 19.91 -11.31 0.82
N SER A 46 21.07 -11.87 1.18
CA SER A 46 21.64 -11.73 2.53
C SER A 46 22.00 -10.29 2.90
N SER A 47 22.13 -9.40 1.91
CA SER A 47 22.39 -7.97 2.11
C SER A 47 21.13 -7.11 2.21
N ALA A 48 19.94 -7.68 1.95
CA ALA A 48 18.69 -6.94 1.98
C ALA A 48 18.31 -6.57 3.42
N ARG A 49 17.80 -5.34 3.60
CA ARG A 49 17.36 -4.82 4.89
C ARG A 49 15.85 -4.66 4.91
N LEU A 50 15.21 -5.22 5.95
CA LEU A 50 13.80 -5.03 6.20
C LEU A 50 13.52 -3.60 6.64
N LEU A 51 12.63 -2.90 5.93
CA LEU A 51 12.17 -1.57 6.32
C LEU A 51 10.80 -1.61 7.00
N TYR A 52 9.91 -2.44 6.49
CA TYR A 52 8.53 -2.53 6.95
C TYR A 52 7.94 -3.90 6.63
N ILE A 53 7.12 -4.42 7.52
CA ILE A 53 6.25 -5.55 7.26
C ILE A 53 4.94 -5.37 8.02
N THR A 54 3.81 -5.66 7.39
CA THR A 54 2.50 -5.59 8.02
C THR A 54 1.56 -6.65 7.47
N VAL A 55 0.57 -7.02 8.28
CA VAL A 55 -0.62 -7.71 7.78
C VAL A 55 -1.46 -6.74 6.93
N VAL A 56 -1.97 -7.24 5.80
CA VAL A 56 -2.82 -6.51 4.85
C VAL A 56 -4.13 -7.25 4.57
N GLY A 57 -4.91 -6.72 3.64
CA GLY A 57 -6.16 -7.34 3.20
C GLY A 57 -7.24 -7.31 4.26
N SER A 58 -8.01 -8.39 4.35
CA SER A 58 -9.23 -8.42 5.15
C SER A 58 -9.02 -8.24 6.65
N THR A 59 -7.87 -8.65 7.19
CA THR A 59 -7.53 -8.42 8.60
C THR A 59 -7.36 -6.93 8.88
N LEU A 60 -6.62 -6.23 8.03
CA LEU A 60 -6.34 -4.80 8.16
C LEU A 60 -7.64 -3.98 8.17
N TYR A 61 -8.53 -4.27 7.21
CA TYR A 61 -9.82 -3.59 7.08
C TYR A 61 -10.87 -3.95 8.12
N ASN A 62 -10.61 -4.89 9.04
CA ASN A 62 -11.62 -5.42 9.97
C ASN A 62 -12.78 -6.15 9.25
N LEU A 63 -12.46 -6.92 8.20
CA LEU A 63 -13.40 -7.67 7.35
C LEU A 63 -13.21 -9.21 7.44
N LYS A 64 -12.46 -9.71 8.42
CA LYS A 64 -12.45 -11.14 8.76
C LYS A 64 -13.61 -11.47 9.70
N GLU A 65 -14.21 -12.64 9.55
CA GLU A 65 -15.10 -13.19 10.57
C GLU A 65 -14.30 -13.55 11.82
N GLU A 66 -14.90 -13.41 12.99
CA GLU A 66 -14.25 -13.70 14.29
C GLU A 66 -14.07 -15.21 14.53
N SER A 67 -14.38 -16.08 13.54
CA SER A 67 -14.31 -17.54 13.65
C SER A 67 -12.91 -18.02 14.03
N PRO A 68 -12.69 -18.50 15.26
CA PRO A 68 -11.35 -18.72 15.82
C PRO A 68 -10.68 -20.04 15.39
N SER A 69 -11.27 -20.80 14.45
CA SER A 69 -10.94 -22.20 14.22
C SER A 69 -10.14 -22.52 12.94
N SER A 70 -9.93 -21.56 12.02
CA SER A 70 -8.98 -21.75 10.93
C SER A 70 -7.69 -21.02 11.26
N GLY A 71 -6.58 -21.75 11.42
CA GLY A 71 -5.24 -21.15 11.51
C GLY A 71 -5.12 -20.05 10.46
N SER A 72 -4.95 -18.80 10.90
CA SER A 72 -5.29 -17.68 10.07
C SER A 72 -4.18 -17.40 9.07
N ASP A 73 -4.44 -17.72 7.80
CA ASP A 73 -3.62 -17.23 6.69
C ASP A 73 -3.56 -15.70 6.76
N PHE A 74 -2.35 -15.16 6.86
CA PHE A 74 -2.10 -13.73 6.80
C PHE A 74 -1.58 -13.38 5.41
N ASP A 75 -2.25 -12.42 4.77
CA ASP A 75 -1.67 -11.69 3.67
C ASP A 75 -0.66 -10.70 4.29
N LEU A 76 0.61 -10.80 3.92
CA LEU A 76 1.67 -9.93 4.40
C LEU A 76 2.16 -9.02 3.27
N LEU A 77 2.39 -7.76 3.60
CA LEU A 77 3.09 -6.81 2.75
C LEU A 77 4.43 -6.48 3.39
N MET A 78 5.50 -6.63 2.63
CA MET A 78 6.86 -6.39 3.08
C MET A 78 7.58 -5.42 2.15
N ILE A 79 8.25 -4.44 2.74
CA ILE A 79 9.06 -3.44 2.05
C ILE A 79 10.49 -3.61 2.55
N TYR A 80 11.42 -3.74 1.61
CA TYR A 80 12.83 -3.93 1.89
C TYR A 80 13.69 -2.97 1.07
N MET A 81 14.95 -2.89 1.47
CA MET A 81 15.95 -2.12 0.77
C MET A 81 17.12 -3.02 0.39
N LEU A 82 17.59 -2.87 -0.85
CA LEU A 82 18.81 -3.49 -1.36
C LEU A 82 20.01 -2.57 -1.14
N ASN A 83 21.23 -3.11 -1.28
CA ASN A 83 22.44 -2.34 -1.09
C ASN A 83 22.52 -1.16 -2.09
N GLY A 84 23.10 -0.03 -1.67
CA GLY A 84 23.29 1.15 -2.50
C GLY A 84 24.18 0.91 -3.73
N GLU A 85 25.03 -0.12 -3.69
CA GLU A 85 25.78 -0.61 -4.86
C GLU A 85 24.88 -1.15 -5.97
N GLN A 86 23.64 -1.53 -5.65
CA GLN A 86 22.68 -2.10 -6.60
C GLN A 86 21.73 -1.01 -7.14
N PHE A 87 21.39 -0.02 -6.32
CA PHE A 87 20.46 1.06 -6.68
C PHE A 87 20.81 2.33 -5.92
N LEU A 88 20.78 3.50 -6.56
CA LEU A 88 20.96 4.79 -5.87
C LEU A 88 19.67 5.62 -5.79
N SER A 89 18.90 5.70 -6.86
CA SER A 89 17.68 6.51 -6.94
C SER A 89 16.42 5.66 -7.11
N MET A 90 15.26 6.32 -7.19
CA MET A 90 14.05 5.70 -7.74
C MET A 90 14.29 5.35 -9.22
N PRO A 91 13.62 4.31 -9.77
CA PRO A 91 13.54 4.11 -11.22
C PRO A 91 13.08 5.43 -11.87
N SER A 92 13.65 5.81 -13.01
CA SER A 92 13.43 7.13 -13.60
C SER A 92 11.94 7.45 -13.72
N PHE A 93 11.47 8.31 -12.81
CA PHE A 93 10.14 8.90 -12.87
C PHE A 93 10.26 10.10 -13.79
N SER A 94 10.22 9.86 -15.10
CA SER A 94 9.92 10.94 -16.00
C SER A 94 8.45 11.28 -15.83
N ILE A 95 8.21 12.53 -15.43
CA ILE A 95 6.86 13.06 -15.20
C ILE A 95 6.06 13.06 -16.52
N ASP A 96 6.74 13.09 -17.67
CA ASP A 96 6.14 13.26 -18.99
C ASP A 96 6.33 12.06 -19.94
N GLU A 97 7.40 11.25 -19.79
CA GLU A 97 7.71 10.11 -20.69
C GLU A 97 8.51 9.00 -19.97
N PRO A 98 7.91 7.87 -19.57
CA PRO A 98 8.60 6.84 -18.79
C PRO A 98 9.63 6.07 -19.64
N GLU A 99 10.78 6.67 -19.92
CA GLU A 99 11.96 5.95 -20.37
C GLU A 99 12.85 5.62 -19.18
N LEU A 100 12.94 4.32 -18.92
CA LEU A 100 13.79 3.72 -17.91
C LEU A 100 15.25 3.80 -18.35
N THR A 101 15.98 4.81 -17.89
CA THR A 101 17.44 4.83 -18.01
C THR A 101 18.06 4.58 -16.63
N TYR A 102 18.51 3.34 -16.45
CA TYR A 102 19.25 2.90 -15.28
C TYR A 102 20.75 3.14 -15.50
N VAL A 103 21.42 3.69 -14.50
CA VAL A 103 22.88 3.74 -14.46
C VAL A 103 23.34 2.75 -13.40
N ASP A 104 23.74 1.55 -13.83
CA ASP A 104 24.52 0.64 -12.98
C ASP A 104 25.90 1.28 -12.77
N VAL A 105 26.17 1.69 -11.53
CA VAL A 105 27.41 2.37 -11.14
C VAL A 105 28.63 1.45 -11.33
N ASN A 106 28.44 0.13 -11.22
CA ASN A 106 29.48 -0.86 -11.49
C ASN A 106 29.65 -1.14 -12.99
N ALA A 107 28.70 -0.72 -13.83
CA ALA A 107 28.79 -0.77 -15.28
C ALA A 107 29.40 0.49 -15.90
N ILE A 108 29.70 1.53 -15.11
CA ILE A 108 30.46 2.69 -15.56
C ILE A 108 31.92 2.23 -15.80
N GLY A 109 32.18 1.68 -16.98
CA GLY A 109 33.50 1.16 -17.40
C GLY A 109 33.50 -0.28 -17.92
N SER A 110 32.39 -1.01 -17.80
CA SER A 110 32.24 -2.38 -18.30
C SER A 110 31.35 -2.39 -19.55
N SER A 111 31.85 -2.93 -20.67
CA SER A 111 31.11 -3.10 -21.94
C SER A 111 29.93 -4.08 -21.87
N LYS A 112 29.59 -4.57 -20.67
CA LYS A 112 28.42 -5.40 -20.39
C LYS A 112 27.54 -4.71 -19.35
N THR A 113 26.97 -3.56 -19.72
CA THR A 113 25.87 -2.95 -18.96
C THR A 113 24.66 -3.89 -19.05
N ARG A 114 24.51 -4.81 -18.10
CA ARG A 114 23.23 -5.49 -17.88
C ARG A 114 22.35 -4.51 -17.13
N VAL A 115 21.43 -3.87 -17.86
CA VAL A 115 20.29 -3.19 -17.26
C VAL A 115 19.58 -4.23 -16.39
N LEU A 116 19.75 -4.14 -15.07
CA LEU A 116 19.01 -4.98 -14.12
C LEU A 116 17.56 -4.54 -14.22
N ASN A 117 16.79 -5.27 -15.03
CA ASN A 117 15.38 -4.99 -15.19
C ASN A 117 14.70 -5.34 -13.87
N LEU A 118 14.25 -4.33 -13.13
CA LEU A 118 13.46 -4.53 -11.91
C LEU A 118 12.17 -5.32 -12.17
N SER A 119 11.75 -5.48 -13.43
CA SER A 119 10.69 -6.42 -13.81
C SER A 119 11.05 -7.89 -13.52
N GLU A 120 12.34 -8.25 -13.49
CA GLU A 120 12.80 -9.63 -13.29
C GLU A 120 13.13 -9.97 -11.83
N LYS A 121 13.32 -8.97 -10.94
CA LYS A 121 13.64 -9.18 -9.51
C LYS A 121 12.87 -8.30 -8.50
N GLY A 122 12.07 -7.34 -8.95
CA GLY A 122 11.49 -6.28 -8.10
C GLY A 122 10.07 -6.52 -7.58
N LEU A 123 9.43 -7.63 -7.98
CA LEU A 123 8.16 -8.08 -7.42
C LEU A 123 8.30 -9.58 -7.11
N THR A 124 8.40 -9.92 -5.84
CA THR A 124 8.35 -11.32 -5.42
C THR A 124 7.10 -11.50 -4.58
N SER A 125 6.09 -12.14 -5.16
CA SER A 125 4.99 -12.71 -4.39
C SER A 125 5.36 -14.16 -4.13
N VAL A 126 5.53 -14.54 -2.87
CA VAL A 126 5.87 -15.92 -2.47
C VAL A 126 4.88 -16.34 -1.41
N THR A 127 4.33 -17.55 -1.57
CA THR A 127 3.62 -18.23 -0.49
C THR A 127 4.66 -18.98 0.34
N LYS A 128 4.86 -18.58 1.60
CA LYS A 128 5.76 -19.25 2.56
C LYS A 128 4.96 -19.61 3.81
N ASP A 129 5.00 -20.87 4.22
CA ASP A 129 4.36 -21.36 5.45
C ASP A 129 2.84 -21.05 5.54
N GLY A 130 2.14 -21.05 4.41
CA GLY A 130 0.71 -20.69 4.35
C GLY A 130 0.42 -19.19 4.40
N HIS A 131 1.45 -18.35 4.39
CA HIS A 131 1.31 -16.89 4.29
C HIS A 131 1.64 -16.41 2.89
N ASP A 132 0.76 -15.58 2.33
CA ASP A 132 1.00 -14.92 1.06
C ASP A 132 1.77 -13.62 1.32
N ILE A 133 3.07 -13.64 1.00
CA ILE A 133 3.98 -12.50 1.22
C ILE A 133 4.16 -11.77 -0.10
N SER A 134 3.65 -10.54 -0.17
CA SER A 134 3.96 -9.59 -1.24
C SER A 134 5.14 -8.71 -0.83
N CYS A 135 6.25 -8.81 -1.56
CA CYS A 135 7.49 -8.12 -1.21
C CYS A 135 7.90 -7.10 -2.27
N PHE A 136 8.25 -5.88 -1.85
CA PHE A 136 8.64 -4.77 -2.73
C PHE A 136 9.95 -4.11 -2.28
N GLU A 137 10.85 -3.90 -3.22
CA GLU A 137 12.01 -3.03 -2.99
C GLU A 137 11.53 -1.58 -2.83
N ILE A 138 12.15 -0.80 -1.94
CA ILE A 138 11.68 0.53 -1.54
C ILE A 138 11.50 1.49 -2.73
N GLY A 139 12.41 1.51 -3.71
CA GLY A 139 12.27 2.31 -4.92
C GLY A 139 11.03 1.92 -5.73
N LYS A 140 10.78 0.61 -5.90
CA LYS A 140 9.57 0.11 -6.58
C LYS A 140 8.29 0.42 -5.79
N PHE A 141 8.34 0.28 -4.47
CA PHE A 141 7.23 0.65 -3.59
C PHE A 141 6.84 2.12 -3.77
N LEU A 142 7.82 3.03 -3.76
CA LEU A 142 7.59 4.47 -3.95
C LEU A 142 6.98 4.77 -5.31
N GLU A 143 7.49 4.16 -6.38
CA GLU A 143 6.94 4.26 -7.73
C GLU A 143 5.45 3.85 -7.77
N LEU A 144 5.12 2.70 -7.18
CA LEU A 144 3.75 2.20 -7.13
C LEU A 144 2.82 3.11 -6.30
N CYS A 145 3.32 3.69 -5.21
CA CYS A 145 2.58 4.69 -4.43
C CYS A 145 2.30 5.96 -5.25
N LEU A 146 3.29 6.47 -6.00
CA LEU A 146 3.12 7.65 -6.87
C LEU A 146 2.11 7.39 -8.00
N HIS A 147 2.08 6.16 -8.53
CA HIS A 147 1.08 5.72 -9.51
C HIS A 147 -0.27 5.33 -8.90
N GLY A 148 -0.39 5.34 -7.57
CA GLY A 148 -1.64 5.12 -6.87
C GLY A 148 -2.12 3.67 -6.90
N ASN A 149 -1.21 2.70 -6.86
CA ASN A 149 -1.59 1.31 -6.64
C ASN A 149 -2.29 1.18 -5.26
N PRO A 150 -3.60 0.85 -5.19
CA PRO A 150 -4.34 0.90 -3.93
C PRO A 150 -3.79 -0.03 -2.85
N PHE A 151 -3.29 -1.20 -3.22
CA PHE A 151 -2.78 -2.19 -2.27
C PHE A 151 -1.49 -1.71 -1.59
N VAL A 152 -0.57 -1.16 -2.39
CA VAL A 152 0.74 -0.68 -1.90
C VAL A 152 0.59 0.66 -1.16
N PHE A 153 -0.21 1.57 -1.72
CA PHE A 153 -0.44 2.91 -1.19
C PHE A 153 -0.95 2.91 0.27
N GLN A 154 -1.82 1.98 0.61
CA GLN A 154 -2.43 1.87 1.93
C GLN A 154 -1.44 1.57 3.05
N ALA A 155 -0.29 0.97 2.74
CA ALA A 155 0.77 0.71 3.70
C ALA A 155 1.24 1.99 4.42
N LEU A 156 1.23 3.13 3.74
CA LEU A 156 1.63 4.43 4.28
C LEU A 156 0.65 4.99 5.34
N PHE A 157 -0.54 4.41 5.44
CA PHE A 157 -1.63 4.88 6.30
C PHE A 157 -2.04 3.86 7.37
N VAL A 158 -1.31 2.75 7.49
CA VAL A 158 -1.49 1.81 8.60
C VAL A 158 -1.16 2.57 9.91
N PRO A 159 -2.10 2.62 10.87
CA PRO A 159 -1.89 3.40 12.09
C PRO A 159 -0.83 2.74 12.98
N ASP A 160 -0.09 3.52 13.76
CA ASP A 160 1.01 3.00 14.59
C ASP A 160 0.55 2.06 15.70
N TYR A 161 -0.69 2.20 16.17
CA TYR A 161 -1.30 1.30 17.14
C TYR A 161 -1.70 -0.07 16.54
N PHE A 162 -1.58 -0.27 15.23
CA PHE A 162 -1.87 -1.57 14.62
C PHE A 162 -0.78 -2.57 15.02
N VAL A 163 -1.14 -3.58 15.82
CA VAL A 163 -0.18 -4.48 16.48
C VAL A 163 0.53 -5.45 15.53
N HIS A 164 0.02 -5.65 14.31
CA HIS A 164 0.55 -6.61 13.34
C HIS A 164 1.46 -5.95 12.30
N GLN A 165 2.43 -5.17 12.77
CA GLN A 165 3.43 -4.54 11.92
C GLN A 165 4.80 -4.45 12.62
N TYR A 166 5.85 -4.37 11.80
CA TYR A 166 7.18 -3.90 12.17
C TYR A 166 7.52 -2.66 11.33
N GLN A 167 8.09 -1.63 11.97
CA GLN A 167 8.48 -0.39 11.33
C GLN A 167 9.94 -0.05 11.68
N SER A 168 10.81 0.08 10.66
CA SER A 168 12.13 0.70 10.84
C SER A 168 12.02 2.20 11.07
N ARG A 169 13.10 2.83 11.57
CA ARG A 169 13.18 4.28 11.72
C ARG A 169 12.92 4.99 10.39
N GLU A 170 13.51 4.51 9.32
CA GLU A 170 13.45 5.17 8.02
C GLU A 170 12.08 5.02 7.39
N TRP A 171 11.38 3.92 7.66
CA TRP A 171 9.96 3.80 7.32
C TRP A 171 9.10 4.83 8.04
N MET A 172 9.34 5.08 9.33
CA MET A 172 8.62 6.12 10.07
C MET A 172 8.87 7.52 9.46
N GLU A 173 10.11 7.82 9.06
CA GLU A 173 10.43 9.07 8.34
C GLU A 173 9.65 9.20 7.03
N LEU A 174 9.51 8.11 6.26
CA LEU A 174 8.71 8.09 5.04
C LEU A 174 7.21 8.28 5.31
N LYS A 175 6.66 7.68 6.37
CA LYS A 175 5.24 7.83 6.74
C LYS A 175 4.85 9.28 7.03
N LEU A 176 5.77 10.11 7.53
CA LEU A 176 5.53 11.54 7.73
C LEU A 176 5.24 12.28 6.40
N LEU A 177 5.61 11.69 5.27
CA LEU A 177 5.35 12.20 3.93
C LEU A 177 4.08 11.63 3.29
N ASN A 178 3.32 10.76 3.97
CA ASN A 178 2.20 10.01 3.39
C ASN A 178 1.14 10.89 2.70
N LYS A 179 0.81 12.05 3.29
CA LYS A 179 -0.17 13.00 2.76
C LYS A 179 0.20 13.52 1.37
N TYR A 180 1.50 13.61 1.05
CA TYR A 180 1.96 14.09 -0.25
C TYR A 180 1.83 13.05 -1.36
N PHE A 181 1.58 11.78 -1.02
CA PHE A 181 1.21 10.78 -2.02
C PHE A 181 -0.25 10.92 -2.47
N LEU A 182 -1.11 11.60 -1.71
CA LEU A 182 -2.51 11.84 -2.08
C LEU A 182 -2.59 12.79 -3.27
N ASN A 183 -2.88 12.26 -4.45
CA ASN A 183 -2.92 13.04 -5.68
C ASN A 183 -3.97 12.51 -6.67
N LYS A 184 -4.30 13.28 -7.72
CA LYS A 184 -5.34 12.90 -8.71
C LYS A 184 -5.06 11.57 -9.43
N LYS A 185 -3.79 11.17 -9.57
CA LYS A 185 -3.43 9.85 -10.11
C LYS A 185 -3.90 8.74 -9.18
N VAL A 186 -3.76 8.91 -7.85
CA VAL A 186 -4.25 7.95 -6.86
C VAL A 186 -5.75 7.72 -7.01
N VAL A 187 -6.54 8.80 -7.04
CA VAL A 187 -7.99 8.71 -7.21
C VAL A 187 -8.35 8.02 -8.54
N SER A 188 -7.69 8.42 -9.64
CA SER A 188 -7.92 7.80 -10.96
C SER A 188 -7.62 6.31 -10.97
N SER A 189 -6.49 5.92 -10.36
CA SER A 189 -6.08 4.53 -10.24
C SER A 189 -7.08 3.74 -9.40
N HIS A 190 -7.56 4.27 -8.27
CA HIS A 190 -8.58 3.59 -7.45
C HIS A 190 -9.87 3.32 -8.24
N CYS A 191 -10.37 4.32 -8.99
CA CYS A 191 -11.52 4.13 -9.89
C CYS A 191 -11.26 3.04 -10.94
N ALA A 192 -10.06 3.03 -11.55
CA ALA A 192 -9.70 2.03 -12.56
C ALA A 192 -9.60 0.62 -11.97
N PHE A 193 -9.02 0.47 -10.78
CA PHE A 193 -8.97 -0.81 -10.06
C PHE A 193 -10.37 -1.29 -9.69
N ALA A 194 -11.25 -0.41 -9.18
CA ALA A 194 -12.63 -0.75 -8.87
C ALA A 194 -13.40 -1.24 -10.11
N LYS A 195 -13.27 -0.53 -11.25
CA LYS A 195 -13.86 -0.96 -12.53
C LYS A 195 -13.34 -2.32 -12.97
N ARG A 196 -12.02 -2.58 -12.84
CA ARG A 196 -11.43 -3.88 -13.19
C ARG A 196 -11.94 -5.01 -12.30
N GLN A 197 -12.04 -4.78 -10.99
CA GLN A 197 -12.64 -5.74 -10.06
C GLN A 197 -14.08 -6.03 -10.46
N LEU A 198 -14.86 -5.00 -10.78
CA LEU A 198 -16.24 -5.16 -11.20
C LEU A 198 -16.38 -6.00 -12.48
N GLN A 199 -15.57 -5.72 -13.52
CA GLN A 199 -15.50 -6.51 -14.75
C GLN A 199 -15.13 -7.98 -14.50
N GLN A 200 -14.18 -8.22 -13.59
CA GLN A 200 -13.83 -9.58 -13.17
C GLN A 200 -14.98 -10.28 -12.44
N GLY A 201 -15.88 -9.53 -11.80
CA GLY A 201 -17.11 -10.01 -11.15
C GLY A 201 -18.22 -10.43 -12.13
N GLU A 202 -18.16 -10.01 -13.40
CA GLU A 202 -19.15 -10.32 -14.44
C GLU A 202 -18.89 -11.64 -15.19
N GLY A 203 -17.72 -12.26 -15.02
CA GLY A 203 -17.33 -13.47 -15.75
C GLY A 203 -18.20 -14.72 -15.49
N LYS A 204 -17.89 -15.84 -16.17
CA LYS A 204 -18.58 -17.14 -16.03
C LYS A 204 -18.42 -17.77 -14.63
N ILE A 205 -19.51 -17.77 -13.84
CA ILE A 205 -19.74 -18.43 -12.52
C ILE A 205 -18.50 -19.13 -11.93
N LYS A 206 -17.68 -18.40 -11.17
CA LYS A 206 -16.66 -18.94 -10.26
C LYS A 206 -16.98 -18.50 -8.83
N ARG A 207 -16.69 -19.35 -7.85
CA ARG A 207 -16.91 -19.11 -6.39
C ARG A 207 -16.22 -17.85 -5.83
N ALA A 208 -15.43 -17.13 -6.61
CA ALA A 208 -14.64 -15.97 -6.18
C ALA A 208 -15.27 -14.59 -6.51
N TYR A 209 -16.48 -14.50 -7.06
CA TYR A 209 -17.03 -13.18 -7.48
C TYR A 209 -17.35 -12.21 -6.37
N GLN A 210 -17.88 -12.71 -5.26
CA GLN A 210 -18.13 -11.88 -4.08
C GLN A 210 -16.86 -11.12 -3.65
N LYS A 211 -15.67 -11.73 -3.82
CA LYS A 211 -14.38 -11.10 -3.56
C LYS A 211 -14.20 -9.83 -4.39
N ASN A 212 -14.48 -9.93 -5.69
CA ASN A 212 -14.34 -8.81 -6.60
C ASN A 212 -15.34 -7.69 -6.32
N TYR A 213 -16.61 -8.02 -6.05
CA TYR A 213 -17.64 -7.01 -5.72
C TYR A 213 -17.33 -6.25 -4.43
N TYR A 214 -16.96 -6.96 -3.34
CA TYR A 214 -16.63 -6.25 -2.10
C TYR A 214 -15.34 -5.43 -2.24
N HIS A 215 -14.33 -5.91 -2.99
CA HIS A 215 -13.13 -5.12 -3.26
C HIS A 215 -13.45 -3.86 -4.06
N ALA A 216 -14.30 -3.97 -5.10
CA ALA A 216 -14.74 -2.82 -5.88
C ALA A 216 -15.49 -1.80 -5.02
N LEU A 217 -16.43 -2.25 -4.18
CA LEU A 217 -17.17 -1.38 -3.27
C LEU A 217 -16.25 -0.71 -2.24
N ARG A 218 -15.32 -1.46 -1.63
CA ARG A 218 -14.33 -0.94 -0.68
C ARG A 218 -13.52 0.20 -1.31
N LEU A 219 -13.05 0.00 -2.54
CA LEU A 219 -12.32 1.02 -3.29
C LEU A 219 -13.20 2.25 -3.57
N CYS A 220 -14.50 2.09 -3.79
CA CYS A 220 -15.42 3.22 -3.95
C CYS A 220 -15.51 4.05 -2.66
N TYR A 221 -15.70 3.43 -1.49
CA TYR A 221 -15.72 4.14 -0.21
C TYR A 221 -14.41 4.86 0.08
N GLU A 222 -13.28 4.22 -0.19
CA GLU A 222 -11.96 4.84 -0.06
C GLU A 222 -11.82 6.04 -1.01
N THR A 223 -12.25 5.89 -2.26
CA THR A 223 -12.18 6.96 -3.27
C THR A 223 -13.05 8.17 -2.90
N GLU A 224 -14.26 7.94 -2.37
CA GLU A 224 -15.16 8.99 -1.87
C GLU A 224 -14.49 9.84 -0.77
N ARG A 225 -13.63 9.24 0.07
CA ARG A 225 -12.83 9.97 1.06
C ARG A 225 -11.65 10.71 0.42
N LEU A 226 -10.93 10.03 -0.48
CA LEU A 226 -9.75 10.60 -1.15
C LEU A 226 -10.11 11.87 -1.93
N ILE A 227 -11.25 11.91 -2.63
CA ILE A 227 -11.70 13.12 -3.35
C ILE A 227 -12.03 14.29 -2.43
N GLN A 228 -12.24 14.04 -1.14
CA GLN A 228 -12.45 15.06 -0.12
C GLN A 228 -11.14 15.54 0.51
N GLY A 229 -9.99 15.00 0.10
CA GLY A 229 -8.69 15.28 0.71
C GLY A 229 -8.42 14.47 1.98
N LEU A 230 -9.29 13.52 2.32
CA LEU A 230 -9.14 12.69 3.52
C LEU A 230 -8.20 11.51 3.26
N THR A 231 -7.66 10.95 4.34
CA THR A 231 -6.84 9.72 4.29
C THR A 231 -7.66 8.50 3.88
N PRO A 232 -7.03 7.49 3.25
CA PRO A 232 -7.68 6.24 2.89
C PRO A 232 -8.23 5.52 4.12
N LEU A 233 -9.33 4.78 3.92
CA LEU A 233 -9.97 4.01 4.98
C LEU A 233 -9.27 2.65 5.12
N ILE A 234 -8.36 2.56 6.09
CA ILE A 234 -7.55 1.36 6.34
C ILE A 234 -8.25 0.37 7.27
N ARG A 235 -9.22 0.82 8.08
CA ARG A 235 -9.97 -0.02 9.00
C ARG A 235 -11.41 0.47 9.13
N PHE A 236 -12.37 -0.43 8.95
CA PHE A 236 -13.78 -0.09 9.15
C PHE A 236 -14.17 -0.30 10.62
N GLU A 237 -14.92 0.65 11.16
CA GLU A 237 -15.50 0.55 12.50
C GLU A 237 -16.46 -0.64 12.60
N LYS A 238 -16.49 -1.29 13.77
CA LYS A 238 -17.43 -2.38 14.04
C LYS A 238 -18.85 -1.82 13.95
N ASN A 239 -19.73 -2.52 13.24
CA ASN A 239 -21.12 -2.13 13.00
C ASN A 239 -21.31 -0.82 12.20
N SER A 240 -20.29 -0.33 11.50
CA SER A 240 -20.49 0.76 10.53
C SER A 240 -21.34 0.27 9.34
N PRO A 241 -22.25 1.10 8.80
CA PRO A 241 -23.06 0.74 7.63
C PRO A 241 -22.21 0.29 6.44
N GLU A 242 -21.05 0.93 6.22
CA GLU A 242 -20.13 0.52 5.15
C GLU A 242 -19.54 -0.87 5.39
N ARG A 243 -19.15 -1.19 6.64
CA ARG A 243 -18.64 -2.52 6.99
C ARG A 243 -19.71 -3.58 6.82
N GLU A 244 -20.91 -3.33 7.33
CA GLU A 244 -22.03 -4.27 7.21
C GLU A 244 -22.32 -4.58 5.75
N LYS A 245 -22.36 -3.56 4.88
CA LYS A 245 -22.55 -3.77 3.45
C LYS A 245 -21.42 -4.57 2.80
N LEU A 246 -20.17 -4.33 3.20
CA LEU A 246 -19.02 -5.11 2.70
C LEU A 246 -19.10 -6.57 3.16
N MET A 247 -19.49 -6.82 4.42
CA MET A 247 -19.64 -8.17 4.96
C MET A 247 -20.82 -8.91 4.33
N GLU A 248 -21.95 -8.22 4.06
CA GLU A 248 -23.10 -8.75 3.31
C GLU A 248 -22.66 -9.28 1.94
N ILE A 249 -21.89 -8.48 1.19
CA ILE A 249 -21.39 -8.89 -0.12
C ILE A 249 -20.37 -10.03 0.02
N ARG A 250 -19.47 -9.96 1.00
CA ARG A 250 -18.37 -10.93 1.19
C ARG A 250 -18.86 -12.33 1.57
N ASN A 251 -19.82 -12.40 2.49
CA ASN A 251 -20.21 -13.65 3.16
C ASN A 251 -21.29 -14.43 2.41
N HIS A 252 -22.02 -13.79 1.51
CA HIS A 252 -23.10 -14.43 0.78
C HIS A 252 -22.72 -14.64 -0.69
N LEU A 253 -22.80 -15.89 -1.14
CA LEU A 253 -22.80 -16.18 -2.57
C LEU A 253 -24.14 -15.68 -3.13
N PRO A 254 -24.16 -14.57 -3.88
CA PRO A 254 -25.43 -13.93 -4.20
C PRO A 254 -26.14 -14.71 -5.30
N SER A 255 -27.48 -14.68 -5.29
CA SER A 255 -28.27 -15.04 -6.47
C SER A 255 -27.84 -14.17 -7.66
N GLU A 256 -28.19 -14.58 -8.89
CA GLU A 256 -27.94 -13.74 -10.07
C GLU A 256 -28.56 -12.34 -9.94
N GLU A 257 -29.78 -12.25 -9.43
CA GLU A 257 -30.46 -10.99 -9.14
C GLU A 257 -29.65 -10.11 -8.17
N LYS A 258 -29.17 -10.69 -7.06
CA LYS A 258 -28.35 -9.95 -6.09
C LYS A 258 -27.00 -9.52 -6.64
N ARG A 259 -26.39 -10.32 -7.53
CA ARG A 259 -25.17 -9.92 -8.25
C ARG A 259 -25.43 -8.69 -9.12
N SER A 260 -26.51 -8.68 -9.88
CA SER A 260 -26.91 -7.54 -10.70
C SER A 260 -27.19 -6.30 -9.85
N GLU A 261 -27.83 -6.46 -8.70
CA GLU A 261 -28.06 -5.37 -7.73
C GLU A 261 -26.74 -4.78 -7.22
N TYR A 262 -25.80 -5.62 -6.75
CA TYR A 262 -24.48 -5.17 -6.30
C TYR A 262 -23.70 -4.50 -7.42
N HIS A 263 -23.75 -5.06 -8.62
CA HIS A 263 -23.11 -4.49 -9.79
C HIS A 263 -23.63 -3.07 -10.06
N GLN A 264 -24.95 -2.92 -10.17
CA GLN A 264 -25.57 -1.62 -10.44
C GLN A 264 -25.29 -0.61 -9.32
N PHE A 265 -25.32 -1.05 -8.06
CA PHE A 265 -24.99 -0.21 -6.92
C PHE A 265 -23.56 0.34 -6.99
N ILE A 266 -22.57 -0.52 -7.28
CA ILE A 266 -21.16 -0.12 -7.41
C ILE A 266 -20.95 0.77 -8.63
N MET A 267 -21.60 0.47 -9.77
CA MET A 267 -21.57 1.34 -10.96
C MET A 267 -22.13 2.73 -10.67
N ASN A 268 -23.23 2.82 -9.91
CA ASN A 268 -23.82 4.09 -9.51
C ASN A 268 -22.85 4.89 -8.63
N LYS A 269 -22.14 4.24 -7.69
CA LYS A 269 -21.09 4.88 -6.89
C LYS A 269 -19.93 5.38 -7.75
N LEU A 270 -19.39 4.56 -8.66
CA LEU A 270 -18.33 4.97 -9.58
C LEU A 270 -18.77 6.15 -10.46
N SER A 271 -19.99 6.12 -10.99
CA SER A 271 -20.56 7.21 -11.77
C SER A 271 -20.69 8.50 -10.95
N SER A 272 -21.13 8.40 -9.69
CA SER A 272 -21.18 9.52 -8.76
C SER A 272 -19.79 10.15 -8.55
N ILE A 273 -18.76 9.33 -8.28
CA ILE A 273 -17.38 9.78 -8.11
C ILE A 273 -16.88 10.50 -9.38
N GLU A 274 -17.12 9.93 -10.56
CA GLU A 274 -16.69 10.52 -11.84
C GLU A 274 -17.34 11.88 -12.12
N LYS A 275 -18.61 12.08 -11.71
CA LYS A 275 -19.33 13.35 -11.83
C LYS A 275 -18.76 14.45 -10.92
N THR A 276 -17.98 14.11 -9.90
CA THR A 276 -17.32 15.10 -9.02
C THR A 276 -16.04 15.71 -9.61
N LYS A 277 -15.68 15.35 -10.86
CA LYS A 277 -14.55 15.95 -11.55
C LYS A 277 -14.82 17.43 -11.88
N PRO A 278 -13.78 18.30 -11.87
CA PRO A 278 -12.43 18.02 -11.38
C PRO A 278 -12.38 17.88 -9.86
N TRP A 279 -11.58 16.94 -9.35
CA TRP A 279 -11.41 16.71 -7.91
C TRP A 279 -10.58 17.81 -7.25
N ASN A 280 -11.17 18.99 -7.05
CA ASN A 280 -10.47 20.23 -6.69
C ASN A 280 -9.76 20.19 -5.32
N LYS A 281 -10.17 19.28 -4.42
CA LYS A 281 -9.51 19.10 -3.11
C LYS A 281 -8.27 18.22 -3.18
N VAL A 282 -7.97 17.62 -4.33
CA VAL A 282 -6.84 16.73 -4.54
C VAL A 282 -5.90 17.35 -5.55
N LEU A 283 -4.64 17.51 -5.19
CA LEU A 283 -3.64 18.12 -6.05
C LEU A 283 -3.18 17.15 -7.16
N ASN A 284 -2.74 17.69 -8.29
CA ASN A 284 -1.94 16.88 -9.22
C ASN A 284 -0.55 16.64 -8.62
N LEU A 285 0.05 15.48 -8.90
CA LEU A 285 1.38 15.13 -8.34
C LEU A 285 2.45 16.19 -8.67
N HIS A 286 2.42 16.77 -9.87
CA HIS A 286 3.35 17.82 -10.31
C HIS A 286 3.10 19.18 -9.64
N GLU A 287 1.97 19.37 -8.96
CA GLU A 287 1.66 20.60 -8.22
C GLU A 287 2.12 20.51 -6.75
N ILE A 288 2.47 19.32 -6.28
CA ILE A 288 2.80 19.09 -4.86
C ILE A 288 4.22 19.60 -4.59
N ARG A 289 4.29 20.70 -3.84
CA ARG A 289 5.54 21.31 -3.37
C ARG A 289 5.68 21.14 -1.86
N MET A 290 6.90 20.86 -1.43
CA MET A 290 7.24 20.83 -0.01
C MET A 290 7.34 22.26 0.51
N VAL A 291 6.68 22.53 1.63
CA VAL A 291 6.50 23.89 2.20
C VAL A 291 7.84 24.50 2.59
N ASP A 292 8.76 23.69 3.08
CA ASP A 292 10.07 24.07 3.60
C ASP A 292 11.08 24.54 2.54
N SER A 293 10.87 24.16 1.28
CA SER A 293 11.92 24.22 0.24
C SER A 293 11.41 24.72 -1.11
N GLY A 294 10.09 24.73 -1.31
CA GLY A 294 9.46 25.07 -2.59
C GLY A 294 9.73 24.09 -3.73
N LYS A 295 10.50 23.01 -3.48
CA LYS A 295 10.80 21.95 -4.45
C LYS A 295 9.63 20.97 -4.53
N TYR A 296 9.55 20.26 -5.65
CA TYR A 296 8.53 19.23 -5.87
C TYR A 296 8.71 18.05 -4.93
N PHE A 297 7.60 17.46 -4.49
CA PHE A 297 7.60 16.30 -3.59
C PHE A 297 8.42 15.12 -4.12
N VAL A 298 8.28 14.80 -5.41
CA VAL A 298 9.03 13.69 -6.04
C VAL A 298 10.54 13.88 -5.94
N TYR A 299 11.03 15.12 -6.04
CA TYR A 299 12.45 15.43 -5.85
C TYR A 299 12.90 15.10 -4.43
N HIS A 300 12.15 15.54 -3.43
CA HIS A 300 12.45 15.25 -2.02
C HIS A 300 12.43 13.76 -1.70
N LEU A 301 11.46 13.06 -2.27
CA LEU A 301 11.34 11.61 -2.12
C LEU A 301 12.56 10.89 -2.67
N ASN A 302 13.05 11.32 -3.84
CA ASN A 302 14.28 10.77 -4.43
C ASN A 302 15.52 11.10 -3.58
N GLN A 303 15.63 12.33 -3.07
CA GLN A 303 16.74 12.71 -2.18
C GLN A 303 16.72 11.92 -0.88
N TRP A 304 15.54 11.67 -0.30
CA TRP A 304 15.39 10.81 0.87
C TRP A 304 15.90 9.39 0.58
N LEU A 305 15.52 8.79 -0.55
CA LEU A 305 15.96 7.44 -0.92
C LEU A 305 17.47 7.38 -1.15
N ILE A 306 18.06 8.37 -1.81
CA ILE A 306 19.52 8.44 -2.02
C ILE A 306 20.24 8.50 -0.67
N ARG A 307 19.82 9.40 0.23
CA ARG A 307 20.42 9.52 1.57
C ARG A 307 20.32 8.21 2.36
N LEU A 308 19.15 7.57 2.32
CA LEU A 308 18.90 6.30 2.97
C LEU A 308 19.93 5.24 2.54
N ARG A 309 20.18 5.12 1.23
CA ARG A 309 21.11 4.14 0.68
C ARG A 309 22.58 4.49 0.91
N VAL A 310 22.94 5.77 0.84
CA VAL A 310 24.30 6.24 1.18
C VAL A 310 24.63 5.95 2.65
N ASN A 311 23.70 6.21 3.56
CA ASN A 311 23.90 5.93 4.98
C ASN A 311 24.05 4.43 5.25
N ASP A 312 23.27 3.59 4.55
CA ASP A 312 23.41 2.13 4.65
C ASP A 312 24.80 1.66 4.19
N LEU A 313 25.31 2.20 3.07
CA LEU A 313 26.66 1.92 2.57
C LEU A 313 27.75 2.31 3.58
N LEU A 314 27.69 3.53 4.11
CA LEU A 314 28.69 4.04 5.07
C LEU A 314 28.72 3.19 6.34
N SER A 315 27.55 2.79 6.85
CA SER A 315 27.44 1.95 8.06
C SER A 315 28.08 0.56 7.93
N ARG A 316 28.34 0.09 6.70
CA ARG A 316 29.00 -1.18 6.42
C ARG A 316 30.52 -1.05 6.32
N VAL A 317 31.02 0.09 5.89
CA VAL A 317 32.46 0.36 5.79
C VAL A 317 33.09 0.52 7.18
N GLU A 318 32.30 0.96 8.16
CA GLU A 318 32.75 1.13 9.56
C GLU A 318 32.79 -0.16 10.38
N LYS A 319 32.27 -1.29 9.86
CA LYS A 319 32.24 -2.58 10.53
C LYS A 319 33.36 -3.50 10.08
#